data_AF-A0A9D7D5W3-F1
#
_entry.id   AF-A0A9D7D5W3-F1
#
_cell.length_a   1.000
_cell.length_b   1.000
_cell.length_c   1.000
_cell.angle_alpha   90.00
_cell.angle_beta   90.00
_cell.angle_gamma   90.00
#
_symmetry.space_group_name_H-M   'P 1'
#
loop_
_entity.id
_entity.type
_entity.pdbx_description
1 polymer ?
#
loop_
_entity_poly.entity_id
_entity_poly.type
_entity_poly.pdbx_seq_one_letter_code
_entity_poly.pdbx_strand_id
1 'polypeptide(L)'
;MRFVEHQFDPVRESLRNLKWDGVRRLRTWLSRYLGAEDTPLNRAIGMKTMVAAVRRVNEPGCKFDYVPVLEGAQGTGKSTALKILAGEDEFFSDQDLVHLDAKAQQEALRGKWIYEIAELSGLSRTESERTKAFLSRTHDRARRAYGYASIDQPRRCIFIGTTNDNNYLKDPTGNRRFWPVATGRIDLDALAADRDQLWAEAVIADAAGETLYLPLRTPRQRCGRTGGTS
;
A
#
# COMPACT_ATOMS: atom_id res chain seq x y z
N MET A 1 26.38 18.25 18.25
CA MET A 1 26.94 17.10 17.53
C MET A 1 25.82 16.06 17.42
N ARG A 2 25.08 16.04 16.30
CA ARG A 2 24.02 15.04 16.09
C ARG A 2 24.72 13.74 15.73
N PHE A 3 24.68 12.76 16.63
CA PHE A 3 24.97 11.38 16.30
C PHE A 3 23.90 10.95 15.29
N VAL A 4 24.23 11.02 14.00
CA VAL A 4 23.50 10.26 13.00
C VAL A 4 23.94 8.82 13.24
N GLU A 5 23.26 8.15 14.18
CA GLU A 5 23.25 6.70 14.18
C GLU A 5 22.80 6.31 12.77
N HIS A 6 23.73 5.77 11.98
CA HIS A 6 23.39 4.98 10.82
C HIS A 6 22.70 3.71 11.34
N GLN A 7 21.47 3.86 11.83
CA GLN A 7 20.61 2.72 12.13
C GLN A 7 20.45 1.99 10.81
N PHE A 8 21.05 0.81 10.76
CA PHE A 8 20.94 -0.11 9.65
C PHE A 8 19.47 -0.35 9.35
N ASP A 9 19.08 -0.15 8.09
CA ASP A 9 17.72 -0.23 7.63
C ASP A 9 17.66 -1.30 6.53
N PRO A 10 17.34 -2.56 6.89
CA PRO A 10 17.46 -3.70 5.99
C PRO A 10 16.71 -3.50 4.66
N VAL A 11 15.49 -2.95 4.73
CA VAL A 11 14.66 -2.70 3.54
C VAL A 11 15.29 -1.63 2.65
N ARG A 12 15.81 -0.54 3.24
CA ARG A 12 16.46 0.54 2.48
C ARG A 12 17.73 0.05 1.80
N GLU A 13 18.54 -0.74 2.50
CA GLU A 13 19.76 -1.32 1.93
C GLU A 13 19.45 -2.33 0.83
N SER A 14 18.42 -3.17 1.01
CA SER A 14 17.92 -4.06 -0.05
C SER A 14 17.53 -3.26 -1.30
N LEU A 15 16.68 -2.24 -1.16
CA LEU A 15 16.23 -1.39 -2.28
C LEU A 15 17.37 -0.67 -3.00
N ARG A 16 18.40 -0.20 -2.27
CA ARG A 16 19.57 0.48 -2.85
C ARG A 16 20.44 -0.43 -3.71
N ASN A 17 20.47 -1.72 -3.39
CA ASN A 17 21.31 -2.70 -4.08
C ASN A 17 20.62 -3.31 -5.32
N LEU A 18 19.33 -3.05 -5.52
CA LEU A 18 18.60 -3.52 -6.68
C LEU A 18 19.09 -2.85 -7.97
N LYS A 19 19.17 -3.64 -9.04
CA LYS A 19 19.50 -3.15 -10.39
C LYS A 19 18.34 -3.46 -11.33
N TRP A 20 17.74 -2.40 -11.86
CA TRP A 20 16.66 -2.54 -12.84
C TRP A 20 17.23 -2.97 -14.18
N ASP A 21 16.60 -3.96 -14.79
CA ASP A 21 16.96 -4.54 -16.08
C ASP A 21 16.45 -3.73 -17.29
N GLY A 22 15.73 -2.63 -17.04
CA GLY A 22 15.16 -1.76 -18.07
C GLY A 22 13.84 -2.25 -18.66
N VAL A 23 13.34 -3.43 -18.24
CA VAL A 23 12.06 -3.97 -18.70
C VAL A 23 10.94 -3.47 -17.78
N ARG A 24 9.96 -2.80 -18.39
CA ARG A 24 8.83 -2.19 -17.68
C ARG A 24 7.82 -3.26 -17.26
N ARG A 25 7.65 -3.43 -15.95
CA ARG A 25 6.71 -4.37 -15.30
C ARG A 25 5.79 -3.67 -14.30
N LEU A 26 6.24 -2.59 -13.69
CA LEU A 26 5.58 -1.88 -12.59
C LEU A 26 4.19 -1.35 -12.93
N ARG A 27 3.91 -1.00 -14.18
CA ARG A 27 2.56 -0.54 -14.54
C ARG A 27 1.57 -1.69 -14.68
N THR A 28 2.02 -2.90 -15.00
CA THR A 28 1.13 -4.02 -15.33
C THR A 28 1.18 -5.14 -14.30
N TRP A 29 1.88 -4.99 -13.18
CA TRP A 29 2.08 -6.08 -12.22
C TRP A 29 0.77 -6.62 -11.63
N LEU A 30 -0.23 -5.77 -11.37
CA LEU A 30 -1.53 -6.21 -10.88
C LEU A 30 -2.26 -7.11 -11.88
N SER A 31 -2.23 -6.78 -13.17
CA SER A 31 -2.85 -7.62 -14.19
C SER A 31 -2.02 -8.85 -14.52
N ARG A 32 -0.69 -8.68 -14.64
CA ARG A 32 0.25 -9.73 -15.01
C ARG A 32 0.37 -10.83 -13.96
N TYR A 33 0.44 -10.47 -12.67
CA TYR A 33 0.71 -11.44 -11.60
C TYR A 33 -0.50 -11.70 -10.71
N LEU A 34 -1.40 -10.72 -10.51
CA LEU A 34 -2.58 -10.92 -9.67
C LEU A 34 -3.87 -11.19 -10.47
N GLY A 35 -3.78 -11.27 -11.79
CA GLY A 35 -4.92 -11.55 -12.67
C GLY A 35 -6.00 -10.46 -12.66
N ALA A 36 -5.66 -9.24 -12.25
CA ALA A 36 -6.57 -8.10 -12.33
C ALA A 36 -6.81 -7.67 -13.79
N GLU A 37 -7.91 -6.96 -14.04
CA GLU A 37 -8.15 -6.37 -15.37
C GLU A 37 -7.07 -5.33 -15.70
N ASP A 38 -6.55 -5.35 -16.93
CA ASP A 38 -5.54 -4.39 -17.38
C ASP A 38 -6.16 -3.04 -17.77
N THR A 39 -6.53 -2.25 -16.76
CA THR A 39 -7.14 -0.92 -16.94
C THR A 39 -6.18 0.21 -16.57
N PRO A 40 -6.35 1.43 -17.12
CA PRO A 40 -5.55 2.58 -16.70
C PRO A 40 -5.61 2.85 -15.19
N LEU A 41 -6.75 2.54 -14.55
CA LEU A 41 -6.93 2.66 -13.11
C LEU A 41 -6.07 1.65 -12.36
N ASN A 42 -6.14 0.36 -12.70
CA ASN A 42 -5.34 -0.67 -12.04
C ASN A 42 -3.84 -0.43 -12.27
N ARG A 43 -3.44 -0.02 -13.47
CA ARG A 43 -2.04 0.37 -13.73
C ARG A 43 -1.56 1.51 -12.81
N ALA A 44 -2.42 2.50 -12.57
CA ALA A 44 -2.11 3.61 -11.67
C ALA A 44 -2.08 3.18 -10.20
N ILE A 45 -3.04 2.37 -9.74
CA ILE A 45 -3.08 1.83 -8.37
C ILE A 45 -1.83 1.01 -8.08
N GLY A 46 -1.48 0.08 -8.98
CA GLY A 46 -0.32 -0.80 -8.83
C GLY A 46 0.99 -0.03 -8.76
N MET A 47 1.21 0.91 -9.69
CA MET A 47 2.41 1.75 -9.70
C MET A 47 2.51 2.60 -8.42
N LYS A 48 1.44 3.29 -8.03
CA LYS A 48 1.44 4.21 -6.88
C LYS A 48 1.63 3.47 -5.55
N THR A 49 1.08 2.28 -5.43
CA THR A 49 1.26 1.43 -4.24
C THR A 49 2.74 1.09 -4.04
N MET A 50 3.41 0.61 -5.08
CA MET A 50 4.81 0.21 -5.01
C MET A 50 5.73 1.42 -4.78
N VAL A 51 5.51 2.52 -5.50
CA VAL A 51 6.28 3.76 -5.30
C VAL A 51 6.06 4.33 -3.90
N ALA A 52 4.84 4.26 -3.36
CA ALA A 52 4.59 4.69 -1.98
C ALA A 52 5.34 3.85 -0.95
N ALA A 53 5.44 2.53 -1.16
CA ALA A 53 6.20 1.65 -0.28
C ALA A 53 7.69 2.01 -0.27
N VAL A 54 8.27 2.28 -1.45
CA VAL A 54 9.65 2.77 -1.57
C VAL A 54 9.81 4.13 -0.88
N ARG A 55 8.90 5.07 -1.12
CA ARG A 55 8.99 6.40 -0.50
C ARG A 55 8.87 6.37 1.00
N ARG A 56 8.03 5.52 1.57
CA ARG A 56 7.92 5.36 3.04
C ARG A 56 9.23 4.88 3.67
N VAL A 57 10.05 4.15 2.92
CA VAL A 57 11.39 3.73 3.35
C VAL A 57 12.40 4.87 3.23
N ASN A 58 12.38 5.63 2.13
CA ASN A 58 13.32 6.73 1.88
C ASN A 58 13.01 8.00 2.70
N GLU A 59 11.73 8.32 2.83
CA GLU A 59 11.15 9.46 3.53
C GLU A 59 10.10 8.99 4.56
N PRO A 60 10.52 8.39 5.70
CA PRO A 60 9.61 7.99 6.76
C PRO A 60 8.65 9.11 7.15
N GLY A 61 7.36 8.77 7.24
CA GLY A 61 6.30 9.74 7.56
C GLY A 61 5.76 10.52 6.36
N CYS A 62 6.21 10.25 5.12
CA CYS A 62 5.60 10.83 3.92
C CYS A 62 4.09 10.56 3.87
N LYS A 63 3.29 11.43 3.27
CA LYS A 63 1.83 11.25 3.24
C LYS A 63 1.46 10.17 2.21
N PHE A 64 0.95 9.05 2.70
CA PHE A 64 0.25 8.04 1.90
C PHE A 64 -0.82 7.40 2.79
N ASP A 65 -2.07 7.80 2.61
CA ASP A 65 -3.25 7.32 3.34
C ASP A 65 -4.25 6.58 2.46
N TYR A 66 -3.77 6.10 1.32
CA TYR A 66 -4.48 5.18 0.44
C TYR A 66 -4.18 3.74 0.84
N VAL A 67 -5.17 2.86 0.65
CA VAL A 67 -5.10 1.43 0.92
C VAL A 67 -5.59 0.69 -0.32
N PRO A 68 -4.70 0.15 -1.16
CA PRO A 68 -5.12 -0.83 -2.16
C PRO A 68 -5.76 -2.02 -1.46
N VAL A 69 -6.87 -2.51 -2.01
CA VAL A 69 -7.60 -3.65 -1.47
C VAL A 69 -7.69 -4.72 -2.54
N LEU A 70 -7.06 -5.86 -2.30
CA LEU A 70 -7.11 -7.01 -3.18
C LEU A 70 -8.40 -7.80 -2.90
N GLU A 71 -9.29 -7.82 -3.88
CA GLU A 71 -10.59 -8.48 -3.84
C GLU A 71 -10.51 -9.78 -4.64
N GLY A 72 -10.98 -10.88 -4.08
CA GLY A 72 -11.05 -12.14 -4.81
C GLY A 72 -11.39 -13.30 -3.89
N ALA A 73 -11.72 -14.46 -4.44
CA ALA A 73 -12.11 -15.62 -3.63
C ALA A 73 -11.08 -15.98 -2.54
N GLN A 74 -11.54 -16.65 -1.49
CA GLN A 74 -10.66 -17.18 -0.45
C GLN A 74 -9.66 -18.17 -1.06
N GLY A 75 -8.43 -18.19 -0.55
CA GLY A 75 -7.40 -19.13 -1.01
C GLY A 75 -6.78 -18.80 -2.38
N THR A 76 -7.04 -17.61 -2.95
CA THR A 76 -6.41 -17.20 -4.23
C THR A 76 -4.93 -16.82 -4.12
N GLY A 77 -4.37 -16.71 -2.91
CA GLY A 77 -2.95 -16.37 -2.70
C GLY A 77 -2.66 -14.89 -2.46
N LYS A 78 -3.68 -14.05 -2.20
CA LYS A 78 -3.52 -12.59 -1.97
C LYS A 78 -2.48 -12.27 -0.89
N SER A 79 -2.64 -12.83 0.31
CA SER A 79 -1.72 -12.64 1.44
C SER A 79 -0.31 -13.15 1.13
N THR A 80 -0.20 -14.28 0.41
CA THR A 80 1.09 -14.82 -0.05
C THR A 80 1.78 -13.88 -1.03
N ALA A 81 1.04 -13.26 -1.96
CA ALA A 81 1.58 -12.26 -2.86
C ALA A 81 2.14 -11.05 -2.10
N LEU A 82 1.48 -10.60 -1.03
CA LEU A 82 1.97 -9.52 -0.17
C LEU A 82 3.24 -9.91 0.59
N LYS A 83 3.33 -11.14 1.09
CA LYS A 83 4.54 -11.70 1.71
C LYS A 83 5.71 -11.74 0.73
N ILE A 84 5.47 -12.22 -0.50
CA ILE A 84 6.47 -12.20 -1.58
C ILE A 84 6.96 -10.78 -1.84
N LEU A 85 6.05 -9.80 -1.97
CA LEU A 85 6.44 -8.41 -2.17
C LEU A 85 7.29 -7.88 -1.01
N ALA A 86 6.90 -8.14 0.23
CA ALA A 86 7.66 -7.73 1.42
C ALA A 86 9.07 -8.35 1.44
N GLY A 87 9.21 -9.58 0.96
CA GLY A 87 10.46 -10.33 0.93
C GLY A 87 10.62 -11.17 2.18
N GLU A 88 11.30 -10.63 3.19
CA GLU A 88 11.48 -11.32 4.47
C GLU A 88 10.24 -11.21 5.35
N ASP A 89 9.95 -12.27 6.12
CA ASP A 89 8.80 -12.33 7.04
C ASP A 89 8.83 -11.21 8.09
N GLU A 90 10.02 -10.71 8.44
CA GLU A 90 10.18 -9.55 9.32
C GLU A 90 9.48 -8.31 8.77
N PHE A 91 9.47 -8.11 7.45
CA PHE A 91 8.95 -6.89 6.81
C PHE A 91 7.45 -6.95 6.53
N PHE A 92 6.81 -8.10 6.80
CA PHE A 92 5.38 -8.32 6.64
C PHE A 92 4.68 -8.49 7.99
N SER A 93 3.42 -8.06 8.09
CA SER A 93 2.53 -8.45 9.18
C SER A 93 1.07 -8.30 8.77
N ASP A 94 0.24 -9.19 9.27
CA ASP A 94 -1.23 -9.23 9.14
C ASP A 94 -1.92 -9.23 10.52
N GLN A 95 -1.17 -8.88 11.58
CA GLN A 95 -1.70 -8.88 12.94
C GLN A 95 -2.84 -7.86 13.06
N ASP A 96 -3.85 -8.16 13.86
CA ASP A 96 -4.94 -7.22 14.08
C ASP A 96 -4.45 -5.99 14.88
N LEU A 97 -4.55 -4.81 14.28
CA LEU A 97 -4.22 -3.52 14.89
C LEU A 97 -5.41 -2.81 15.52
N VAL A 98 -6.63 -3.15 15.09
CA VAL A 98 -7.84 -2.36 15.39
C VAL A 98 -8.16 -2.43 16.88
N HIS A 99 -7.86 -3.56 17.51
CA HIS A 99 -8.11 -3.82 18.93
C HIS A 99 -6.92 -3.50 19.84
N LEU A 100 -5.78 -3.10 19.29
CA LEU A 100 -4.59 -2.75 20.07
C LEU A 100 -4.64 -1.30 20.56
N ASP A 101 -4.04 -1.06 21.73
CA ASP A 101 -3.78 0.31 22.19
C ASP A 101 -2.69 0.99 21.36
N ALA A 102 -2.50 2.30 21.53
CA ALA A 102 -1.54 3.07 20.72
C ALA A 102 -0.08 2.58 20.86
N LYS A 103 0.29 2.03 22.02
CA LYS A 103 1.64 1.53 22.28
C LYS A 103 1.86 0.20 21.55
N ALA A 104 0.93 -0.73 21.70
CA ALA A 104 0.95 -2.01 21.03
C ALA A 104 0.86 -1.85 19.49
N GLN A 105 0.07 -0.89 18.99
CA GLN A 105 0.05 -0.53 17.56
C GLN A 105 1.43 -0.06 17.09
N GLN A 106 2.07 0.86 17.83
CA GLN A 106 3.39 1.36 17.48
C GLN A 106 4.46 0.25 17.49
N GLU A 107 4.39 -0.67 18.46
CA GLU A 107 5.29 -1.83 18.55
C GLU A 107 5.06 -2.81 17.40
N ALA A 108 3.80 -3.12 17.06
CA ALA A 108 3.44 -4.02 15.96
C ALA A 108 3.88 -3.51 14.57
N LEU A 109 3.88 -2.20 14.37
CA LEU A 109 4.33 -1.58 13.11
C LEU A 109 5.86 -1.49 12.98
N ARG A 110 6.62 -1.73 14.06
CA ARG A 110 8.07 -1.55 14.05
C ARG A 110 8.74 -2.61 13.16
N GLY A 111 9.61 -2.15 12.26
CA GLY A 111 10.31 -3.03 11.30
C GLY A 111 9.45 -3.47 10.11
N LYS A 112 8.14 -3.19 10.12
CA LYS A 112 7.23 -3.60 9.03
C LYS A 112 7.32 -2.66 7.84
N TRP A 113 7.23 -3.22 6.65
CA TRP A 113 7.20 -2.50 5.37
C TRP A 113 5.85 -2.63 4.66
N ILE A 114 5.30 -3.84 4.65
CA ILE A 114 3.94 -4.10 4.15
C ILE A 114 3.10 -4.63 5.31
N TYR A 115 1.98 -3.97 5.54
CA TYR A 115 1.01 -4.39 6.55
C TYR A 115 -0.30 -4.79 5.88
N GLU A 116 -0.69 -6.05 6.03
CA GLU A 116 -1.97 -6.55 5.53
C GLU A 116 -3.09 -6.22 6.51
N ILE A 117 -4.20 -5.68 5.99
CA ILE A 117 -5.47 -5.56 6.71
C ILE A 117 -6.38 -6.67 6.18
N ALA A 118 -6.35 -7.81 6.85
CA ALA A 118 -7.19 -8.95 6.51
C ALA A 118 -8.67 -8.67 6.83
N GLU A 119 -9.57 -9.19 5.99
CA GLU A 119 -11.02 -9.24 6.24
C GLU A 119 -11.68 -7.88 6.54
N LEU A 120 -11.42 -6.90 5.68
CA LEU A 120 -12.05 -5.57 5.75
C LEU A 120 -13.60 -5.58 5.83
N SER A 121 -14.26 -6.66 5.39
CA SER A 121 -15.72 -6.83 5.43
C SER A 121 -16.31 -7.03 6.83
N GLY A 122 -15.49 -7.48 7.80
CA GLY A 122 -15.94 -7.78 9.17
C GLY A 122 -16.06 -6.55 10.07
N LEU A 123 -15.54 -5.39 9.66
CA LEU A 123 -15.49 -4.20 10.50
C LEU A 123 -16.87 -3.55 10.65
N SER A 124 -17.25 -3.23 11.89
CA SER A 124 -18.34 -2.33 12.21
C SER A 124 -18.06 -0.91 11.69
N ARG A 125 -19.09 -0.04 11.66
CA ARG A 125 -18.92 1.36 11.26
C ARG A 125 -17.88 2.08 12.12
N THR A 126 -17.93 1.89 13.43
CA THR A 126 -16.98 2.49 14.38
C THR A 126 -15.56 2.00 14.15
N GLU A 127 -15.38 0.71 13.87
CA GLU A 127 -14.07 0.14 13.54
C GLU A 127 -13.55 0.67 12.20
N SER A 128 -14.42 0.81 11.19
CA SER A 128 -14.07 1.44 9.92
C SER A 128 -13.59 2.88 10.11
N GLU A 129 -14.28 3.68 10.94
CA GLU A 129 -13.87 5.06 11.26
C GLU A 129 -12.53 5.10 12.01
N ARG A 130 -12.32 4.21 12.98
CA ARG A 130 -11.03 4.08 13.70
C ARG A 130 -9.90 3.68 12.77
N THR A 131 -10.13 2.70 11.90
CA THR A 131 -9.17 2.25 10.89
C THR A 131 -8.84 3.39 9.92
N LYS A 132 -9.84 4.12 9.40
CA LYS A 132 -9.62 5.30 8.56
C LYS A 132 -8.76 6.36 9.26
N ALA A 133 -9.03 6.64 10.53
CA ALA A 133 -8.24 7.59 11.32
C ALA A 133 -6.81 7.09 11.51
N PHE A 134 -6.65 5.80 11.85
CA PHE A 134 -5.36 5.14 11.99
C PHE A 134 -4.54 5.21 10.70
N LEU A 135 -5.08 4.78 9.56
CA LEU A 135 -4.40 4.76 8.27
C LEU A 135 -3.96 6.15 7.79
N SER A 136 -4.67 7.20 8.22
CA SER A 136 -4.36 8.57 7.80
C SER A 136 -3.11 9.18 8.46
N ARG A 137 -2.62 8.58 9.56
CA ARG A 137 -1.47 9.09 10.31
C ARG A 137 -0.18 8.96 9.51
N THR A 138 0.71 9.93 9.70
CA THR A 138 2.10 9.89 9.20
C THR A 138 3.07 9.41 10.26
N HIS A 139 2.71 9.57 11.54
CA HIS A 139 3.49 9.18 12.69
C HIS A 139 2.62 8.41 13.68
N ASP A 140 3.17 7.38 14.29
CA ASP A 140 2.58 6.67 15.41
C ASP A 140 3.14 7.24 16.70
N ARG A 141 2.25 7.69 17.58
CA ARG A 141 2.60 8.37 18.83
C ARG A 141 2.10 7.56 20.01
N ALA A 142 3.02 7.07 20.83
CA ALA A 142 2.68 6.42 22.09
C ALA A 142 3.59 6.87 23.24
N ARG A 143 3.10 6.69 24.46
CA ARG A 143 3.85 6.92 25.70
C ARG A 143 4.50 5.61 26.15
N ARG A 144 5.80 5.65 26.50
CA ARG A 144 6.47 4.50 27.11
C ARG A 144 5.92 4.25 28.52
N ALA A 145 5.86 2.99 28.95
CA ALA A 145 5.32 2.58 30.26
C ALA A 145 5.96 3.31 31.47
N TYR A 146 7.21 3.77 31.33
CA TYR A 146 7.95 4.52 32.35
C TYR A 146 8.49 5.87 31.85
N GLY A 147 8.03 6.33 30.67
CA GLY A 147 8.49 7.57 30.05
C GLY A 147 7.57 8.75 30.36
N TYR A 148 8.15 9.90 30.66
CA TYR A 148 7.39 11.15 30.81
C TYR A 148 6.96 11.74 29.46
N ALA A 149 7.64 11.41 28.35
CA ALA A 149 7.37 11.93 27.02
C ALA A 149 6.81 10.87 26.06
N SER A 150 5.91 11.31 25.16
CA SER A 150 5.48 10.53 24.00
C SER A 150 6.59 10.46 22.95
N ILE A 151 6.73 9.33 22.28
CA ILE A 151 7.66 9.16 21.16
C ILE A 151 6.86 9.13 19.88
N ASP A 152 7.26 9.97 18.93
CA ASP A 152 6.74 9.94 17.56
C ASP A 152 7.61 9.03 16.70
N GLN A 153 6.99 8.02 16.10
CA GLN A 153 7.63 7.11 15.16
C GLN A 153 7.08 7.38 13.75
N PRO A 154 7.90 7.92 12.82
CA PRO A 154 7.46 8.15 11.46
C PRO A 154 7.18 6.81 10.77
N ARG A 155 6.04 6.71 10.08
CA ARG A 155 5.63 5.47 9.42
C ARG A 155 6.49 5.15 8.22
N ARG A 156 6.94 3.90 8.20
CA ARG A 156 7.76 3.30 7.13
C ARG A 156 7.03 2.22 6.34
N CYS A 157 5.88 1.78 6.82
CA CYS A 157 5.03 0.81 6.14
C CYS A 157 3.97 1.46 5.26
N ILE A 158 3.45 0.67 4.33
CA ILE A 158 2.16 0.89 3.68
C ILE A 158 1.16 -0.17 4.15
N PHE A 159 -0.12 0.15 4.01
CA PHE A 159 -1.21 -0.77 4.33
C PHE A 159 -1.85 -1.28 3.04
N ILE A 160 -2.11 -2.59 2.98
CA ILE A 160 -2.78 -3.24 1.86
C ILE A 160 -3.91 -4.09 2.43
N GLY A 161 -5.13 -3.87 1.98
CA GLY A 161 -6.27 -4.67 2.37
C GLY A 161 -6.39 -5.95 1.57
N THR A 162 -6.91 -7.00 2.19
CA THR A 162 -7.39 -8.19 1.47
C THR A 162 -8.82 -8.49 1.90
N THR A 163 -9.63 -8.96 0.94
CA THR A 163 -11.01 -9.34 1.23
C THR A 163 -11.46 -10.45 0.28
N ASN A 164 -12.37 -11.27 0.79
CA ASN A 164 -13.08 -12.28 0.01
C ASN A 164 -14.48 -11.80 -0.40
N ASP A 165 -14.90 -10.63 0.09
CA ASP A 165 -16.18 -10.00 -0.21
C ASP A 165 -15.96 -8.72 -1.02
N ASN A 166 -16.81 -8.51 -2.02
CA ASN A 166 -16.80 -7.31 -2.86
C ASN A 166 -17.64 -6.17 -2.25
N ASN A 167 -18.35 -6.43 -1.14
CA ASN A 167 -19.27 -5.50 -0.44
C ASN A 167 -18.79 -5.09 0.97
N TYR A 168 -17.50 -4.84 1.15
CA TYR A 168 -16.92 -4.39 2.43
C TYR A 168 -17.03 -2.88 2.67
N LEU A 169 -17.15 -2.08 1.60
CA LEU A 169 -17.21 -0.62 1.69
C LEU A 169 -18.65 -0.11 1.90
N LYS A 170 -19.10 -0.10 3.15
CA LYS A 170 -20.46 0.33 3.54
C LYS A 170 -20.67 1.85 3.60
N ASP A 171 -19.62 2.66 3.45
CA ASP A 171 -19.70 4.13 3.59
C ASP A 171 -19.20 4.88 2.33
N PRO A 172 -20.11 5.50 1.55
CA PRO A 172 -19.78 6.19 0.30
C PRO A 172 -18.90 7.44 0.47
N THR A 173 -18.81 8.03 1.66
CA THR A 173 -18.00 9.24 1.89
C THR A 173 -16.51 8.93 2.17
N GLY A 174 -16.22 7.72 2.65
CA GLY A 174 -14.88 7.24 3.01
C GLY A 174 -14.14 6.45 1.92
N ASN A 175 -14.78 6.17 0.78
CA ASN A 175 -14.28 5.26 -0.26
C ASN A 175 -13.09 5.77 -1.08
N ARG A 176 -12.70 7.03 -0.93
CA ARG A 176 -11.59 7.58 -1.74
C ARG A 176 -10.21 7.06 -1.31
N ARG A 177 -10.09 6.55 -0.08
CA ARG A 177 -8.84 6.00 0.46
C ARG A 177 -8.64 4.55 0.06
N PHE A 178 -9.71 3.78 -0.10
CA PHE A 178 -9.63 2.39 -0.52
C PHE A 178 -9.57 2.32 -2.04
N TRP A 179 -8.56 1.64 -2.56
CA TRP A 179 -8.38 1.41 -3.99
C TRP A 179 -8.69 -0.06 -4.30
N PRO A 180 -9.96 -0.38 -4.60
CA PRO A 180 -10.37 -1.74 -4.87
C PRO A 180 -9.71 -2.28 -6.14
N VAL A 181 -9.19 -3.50 -6.07
CA VAL A 181 -8.59 -4.23 -7.19
C VAL A 181 -9.14 -5.65 -7.17
N ALA A 182 -10.07 -5.92 -8.09
CA ALA A 182 -10.52 -7.28 -8.36
C ALA A 182 -9.36 -8.10 -8.95
N THR A 183 -8.96 -9.12 -8.21
CA THR A 183 -7.90 -10.08 -8.56
C THR A 183 -8.52 -11.35 -9.15
N GLY A 184 -7.76 -11.99 -10.04
CA GLY A 184 -8.14 -13.24 -10.69
C GLY A 184 -7.26 -14.39 -10.20
N ARG A 185 -6.73 -15.16 -11.16
CA ARG A 185 -5.70 -16.17 -10.88
C ARG A 185 -4.38 -15.46 -10.56
N ILE A 186 -3.86 -15.69 -9.36
CA ILE A 186 -2.57 -15.16 -8.92
C ILE A 186 -1.45 -16.13 -9.31
N ASP A 187 -0.44 -15.61 -9.99
CA ASP A 187 0.79 -16.32 -10.34
C ASP A 187 1.90 -15.92 -9.37
N LEU A 188 2.01 -16.70 -8.28
CA LEU A 188 2.96 -16.44 -7.20
C LEU A 188 4.40 -16.68 -7.63
N ASP A 189 4.65 -17.67 -8.50
CA ASP A 189 5.99 -18.01 -8.97
C ASP A 189 6.54 -16.91 -9.88
N ALA A 190 5.72 -16.43 -10.82
CA ALA A 190 6.10 -15.30 -11.67
C ALA A 190 6.29 -14.01 -10.87
N LEU A 191 5.45 -13.78 -9.85
CA LEU A 191 5.61 -12.63 -8.95
C LEU A 191 6.93 -12.70 -8.18
N ALA A 192 7.27 -13.86 -7.63
CA ALA A 192 8.50 -14.06 -6.88
C ALA A 192 9.73 -13.87 -7.77
N ALA A 193 9.70 -14.39 -8.99
CA ALA A 193 10.79 -14.26 -9.96
C ALA A 193 11.06 -12.80 -10.36
N ASP A 194 10.01 -12.00 -10.56
CA ASP A 194 10.12 -10.60 -11.00
C ASP A 194 10.11 -9.58 -9.84
N ARG A 195 9.97 -10.02 -8.58
CA ARG A 195 9.82 -9.17 -7.38
C ARG A 195 10.86 -8.06 -7.32
N ASP A 196 12.13 -8.43 -7.43
CA ASP A 196 13.25 -7.50 -7.29
C ASP A 196 13.29 -6.49 -8.45
N GLN A 197 12.86 -6.90 -9.65
CA GLN A 197 12.73 -6.00 -10.79
C GLN A 197 11.57 -5.01 -10.64
N LEU A 198 10.46 -5.44 -10.03
CA LEU A 198 9.35 -4.55 -9.70
C LEU A 198 9.78 -3.47 -8.70
N TRP A 199 10.54 -3.85 -7.67
CA TRP A 199 11.08 -2.91 -6.70
C TRP A 199 12.14 -2.00 -7.30
N ALA A 200 13.03 -2.51 -8.15
CA ALA A 200 14.04 -1.72 -8.84
C ALA A 200 13.38 -0.63 -9.73
N GLU A 201 12.36 -1.00 -10.50
CA GLU A 201 11.60 -0.03 -11.30
C GLU A 201 10.86 1.00 -10.42
N ALA A 202 10.32 0.57 -9.27
CA ALA A 202 9.67 1.47 -8.32
C ALA A 202 10.64 2.48 -7.69
N VAL A 203 11.88 2.08 -7.41
CA VAL A 203 12.96 2.99 -6.95
C VAL A 203 13.27 4.05 -8.01
N ILE A 204 13.38 3.67 -9.28
CA ILE A 204 13.58 4.62 -10.38
C ILE A 204 12.40 5.57 -10.51
N ALA A 205 11.16 5.08 -10.41
CA ALA A 205 9.96 5.91 -10.48
C ALA A 205 9.84 6.88 -9.29
N ASP A 206 10.23 6.47 -8.08
CA ASP A 206 10.29 7.35 -6.91
C ASP A 206 11.33 8.46 -7.09
N ALA A 207 12.54 8.10 -7.52
CA ALA A 207 13.61 9.05 -7.82
C ALA A 207 13.24 10.04 -8.94
N ALA A 208 12.40 9.62 -9.89
CA ALA A 208 11.84 10.48 -10.93
C ALA A 208 10.68 11.38 -10.46
N GLY A 209 10.27 11.28 -9.20
CA GLY A 209 9.23 12.13 -8.61
C GLY A 209 7.80 11.70 -8.93
N GLU A 210 7.53 10.40 -9.16
CA GLU A 210 6.18 9.91 -9.42
C GLU A 210 5.19 10.34 -8.31
N THR A 211 4.00 10.78 -8.70
CA THR A 211 2.96 11.20 -7.75
C THR A 211 2.32 10.01 -7.04
N LEU A 212 1.92 10.16 -5.77
CA LEU A 212 1.29 9.07 -5.00
C LEU A 212 -0.24 9.12 -4.95
N TYR A 213 -0.87 10.06 -5.65
CA TYR A 213 -2.33 10.15 -5.75
C TYR A 213 -2.81 9.80 -7.15
N LEU A 214 -4.01 9.21 -7.24
CA LEU A 214 -4.66 9.00 -8.52
C LEU A 214 -5.02 10.36 -9.14
N PRO A 215 -4.80 10.57 -10.45
CA PRO A 215 -5.27 11.77 -11.11
C PRO A 215 -6.79 11.86 -10.93
N LEU A 216 -7.28 13.05 -10.57
CA LEU A 216 -8.72 13.30 -10.50
C LEU A 216 -9.30 12.92 -11.87
N ARG A 217 -10.39 12.14 -11.89
CA ARG A 217 -11.15 11.92 -13.13
C ARG A 217 -11.48 13.29 -13.70
N THR A 218 -10.85 13.68 -14.79
CA THR A 218 -11.28 14.83 -15.56
C THR A 218 -12.77 14.59 -15.87
N PRO A 219 -13.69 15.52 -15.55
CA PRO A 219 -15.07 15.37 -15.96
C PRO A 219 -15.06 15.08 -17.45
N ARG A 220 -15.79 14.05 -17.90
CA ARG A 220 -16.01 13.80 -19.33
C ARG A 220 -16.32 15.15 -19.96
N GLN A 221 -15.43 15.68 -20.80
CA GLN A 221 -15.81 16.75 -21.71
C GLN A 221 -17.05 16.21 -22.43
N ARG A 222 -18.18 16.91 -22.25
CA ARG A 222 -19.44 16.52 -22.87
C ARG A 222 -19.17 16.36 -24.36
N CYS A 223 -19.22 15.12 -24.84
CA CYS A 223 -19.30 14.85 -26.27
C CYS A 223 -20.49 15.64 -26.80
N GLY A 224 -20.25 16.41 -27.87
CA GLY A 224 -21.12 17.46 -28.35
C GLY A 224 -22.56 17.00 -28.59
N ARG A 225 -23.50 17.91 -28.35
CA ARG A 225 -24.72 17.91 -29.16
C ARG A 225 -24.38 18.64 -30.45
N THR A 226 -24.11 17.84 -31.48
CA THR A 226 -24.52 18.16 -32.84
C THR A 226 -26.03 18.42 -32.84
N GLY A 227 -26.43 19.60 -33.31
CA GLY A 227 -27.82 19.95 -33.59
C GLY A 227 -27.80 20.98 -34.70
N GLY A 228 -27.80 20.51 -35.94
CA GLY A 228 -28.10 21.33 -37.11
C GLY A 228 -29.61 21.50 -37.29
N THR A 229 -29.95 22.23 -38.36
CA THR A 229 -31.29 22.62 -38.86
C THR A 229 -31.96 23.72 -38.03
N SER A 230 -32.20 24.93 -38.56
CA SER A 230 -32.53 25.36 -39.92
C SER A 230 -32.02 26.77 -40.22
#